data_AF-A0A9E5MVV6-F1
#
_entry.id   AF-A0A9E5MVV6-F1
#
_cell.length_a   1.000
_cell.length_b   1.000
_cell.length_c   1.000
_cell.angle_alpha   90.00
_cell.angle_beta   90.00
_cell.angle_gamma   90.00
#
_symmetry.space_group_name_H-M   'P 1'
#
loop_
_entity.id
_entity.type
_entity.pdbx_description
1 polymer ?
#
loop_
_entity_poly.entity_id
_entity_poly.type
_entity_poly.pdbx_seq_one_letter_code
_entity_poly.pdbx_strand_id
1 'polypeptide(L)'
;VVIIGTTTVLSIVGWDWSQIQWLVAALSVGLGFGLQEIVANFVSGLVILFERPVRVGDTVTVGELTGTVSQVRIRATTIRDWDRKEIVVPNKSF
;
A
#
# COMPACT_ATOMS: atom_id res chain seq x y z
N VAL A 1 -0.05 -45.33 -37.26
CA VAL A 1 -0.63 -44.06 -37.77
C VAL A 1 -1.29 -43.26 -36.64
N VAL A 2 -2.24 -43.83 -35.88
CA VAL A 2 -2.93 -43.12 -34.79
C VAL A 2 -1.96 -42.58 -33.72
N ILE A 3 -1.08 -43.43 -33.18
CA ILE A 3 -0.13 -43.01 -32.12
C ILE A 3 0.77 -41.84 -32.58
N ILE A 4 1.28 -41.91 -33.81
CA ILE A 4 2.15 -40.88 -34.41
C ILE A 4 1.37 -39.59 -34.68
N GLY A 5 0.11 -39.71 -35.12
CA GLY A 5 -0.78 -38.56 -35.31
C GLY A 5 -1.11 -37.88 -33.99
N THR A 6 -1.41 -38.66 -32.94
CA THR A 6 -1.71 -38.14 -31.60
C THR A 6 -0.52 -37.41 -30.99
N THR A 7 0.70 -37.98 -31.05
CA THR A 7 1.90 -37.28 -30.55
C THR A 7 2.22 -36.01 -31.34
N THR A 8 2.04 -36.02 -32.66
CA THR A 8 2.25 -34.83 -33.49
C THR A 8 1.28 -33.71 -33.12
N VAL A 9 -0.01 -34.02 -32.95
CA VAL A 9 -1.03 -33.04 -32.53
C VAL A 9 -0.74 -32.46 -31.14
N LEU A 10 -0.35 -33.31 -30.18
CA LEU A 10 0.06 -32.87 -28.84
C LEU A 10 1.30 -31.97 -28.88
N SER A 11 2.27 -32.24 -29.76
CA SER A 11 3.47 -31.41 -29.90
C SER A 11 3.20 -30.02 -30.49
N ILE A 12 2.25 -29.90 -31.42
CA ILE A 12 1.84 -28.61 -32.00
C ILE A 12 1.11 -27.76 -30.96
N VAL A 13 0.14 -28.35 -30.24
CA VAL A 13 -0.60 -27.66 -29.16
C VAL A 13 0.33 -27.25 -28.00
N GLY A 14 1.36 -28.05 -27.72
CA GLY A 14 2.34 -27.76 -26.67
C GLY A 14 3.26 -26.57 -26.98
N TRP A 15 3.46 -26.21 -28.25
CA TRP A 15 4.36 -25.13 -28.65
C TRP A 15 3.73 -23.74 -28.47
N ASP A 16 2.42 -23.61 -28.72
CA ASP A 16 1.66 -22.37 -28.52
C ASP A 16 1.41 -22.05 -27.04
N TRP A 17 1.35 -23.08 -26.18
CA TRP A 17 1.10 -22.88 -24.74
C TRP A 17 2.18 -22.03 -24.06
N SER A 18 3.44 -22.19 -24.46
CA SER A 18 4.56 -21.39 -23.94
C SER A 18 4.42 -19.90 -24.27
N GLN A 19 3.97 -19.56 -25.48
CA GLN A 19 3.79 -18.16 -25.88
C GLN A 19 2.62 -17.52 -25.14
N ILE A 20 1.52 -18.25 -24.98
CA ILE A 20 0.36 -17.81 -24.18
C ILE A 20 0.78 -17.60 -22.72
N GLN A 21 1.60 -18.48 -22.14
CA GLN A 21 2.12 -18.32 -20.79
C GLN A 21 2.90 -17.02 -20.62
N TRP A 22 3.80 -16.69 -21.56
CA TRP A 22 4.55 -15.44 -21.52
C TRP A 22 3.65 -14.21 -21.67
N LEU A 23 2.66 -14.26 -22.56
CA LEU A 23 1.68 -13.19 -22.71
C LEU A 23 0.88 -12.98 -21.43
N VAL A 24 0.36 -14.05 -20.84
CA VAL A 24 -0.40 -14.00 -19.57
C VAL A 24 0.48 -13.50 -18.43
N ALA A 25 1.73 -13.94 -18.35
CA ALA A 25 2.69 -13.48 -17.34
C ALA A 25 2.96 -11.97 -17.48
N ALA A 26 3.27 -11.50 -18.69
CA ALA A 26 3.52 -10.09 -18.96
C ALA A 26 2.30 -9.21 -18.66
N LEU A 27 1.10 -9.66 -19.05
CA LEU A 27 -0.16 -8.96 -18.75
C LEU A 27 -0.44 -8.92 -17.24
N SER A 28 -0.25 -10.04 -16.54
CA SER A 28 -0.46 -10.13 -15.09
C SER A 28 0.49 -9.20 -14.32
N VAL A 29 1.77 -9.19 -14.72
CA VAL A 29 2.79 -8.30 -14.16
C VAL A 29 2.45 -6.84 -14.45
N GLY A 30 2.09 -6.51 -15.69
CA GLY A 30 1.70 -5.15 -16.09
C GLY A 30 0.48 -4.63 -15.32
N LEU A 31 -0.55 -5.48 -15.14
CA LEU A 31 -1.71 -5.15 -14.32
C LEU A 31 -1.33 -4.97 -12.84
N GLY A 32 -0.44 -5.83 -12.32
CA GLY A 32 0.08 -5.70 -10.96
C GLY A 32 0.78 -4.37 -10.71
N PHE A 33 1.63 -3.93 -11.64
CA PHE A 33 2.27 -2.62 -11.58
C PHE A 33 1.27 -1.47 -11.69
N GLY A 34 0.28 -1.57 -12.60
CA GLY A 34 -0.75 -0.54 -12.75
C GLY A 34 -1.66 -0.39 -11.52
N LEU A 35 -1.92 -1.49 -10.81
CA LEU A 35 -2.74 -1.50 -9.58
C LEU A 35 -1.93 -1.28 -8.30
N GLN A 36 -0.60 -1.25 -8.38
CA GLN A 36 0.29 -1.20 -7.23
C GLN A 36 -0.04 -0.02 -6.30
N GLU A 37 -0.26 1.17 -6.85
CA GLU A 37 -0.56 2.38 -6.08
C GLU A 37 -1.91 2.27 -5.34
N ILE A 38 -2.93 1.72 -5.98
CA ILE A 38 -4.26 1.53 -5.38
C ILE A 38 -4.16 0.56 -4.21
N VAL A 39 -3.48 -0.57 -4.40
CA VAL A 39 -3.31 -1.59 -3.37
C VAL A 39 -2.47 -1.05 -2.21
N ALA A 40 -1.39 -0.32 -2.48
CA ALA A 40 -0.54 0.28 -1.45
C ALA A 40 -1.31 1.31 -0.61
N ASN A 41 -2.10 2.17 -1.24
CA ASN A 41 -2.96 3.13 -0.56
C ASN A 41 -4.03 2.44 0.30
N PHE A 42 -4.62 1.35 -0.20
CA PHE A 42 -5.60 0.55 0.54
C PHE A 42 -4.99 -0.11 1.79
N VAL A 43 -3.85 -0.78 1.64
CA VAL A 43 -3.14 -1.43 2.77
C VAL A 43 -2.72 -0.39 3.80
N SER A 44 -2.20 0.76 3.36
CA SER A 44 -1.85 1.88 4.26
C SER A 44 -3.07 2.38 5.04
N GLY A 45 -4.23 2.51 4.38
CA GLY A 45 -5.48 2.87 5.04
C GLY A 45 -5.90 1.88 6.12
N LEU A 46 -5.77 0.57 5.85
CA LEU A 46 -6.03 -0.46 6.87
C LEU A 46 -5.07 -0.37 8.05
N VAL A 47 -3.76 -0.21 7.78
CA VAL A 47 -2.74 -0.08 8.83
C VAL A 47 -3.06 1.09 9.76
N ILE A 48 -3.40 2.26 9.22
CA ILE A 48 -3.76 3.44 10.03
C ILE A 48 -4.97 3.16 10.94
N LEU A 49 -5.99 2.45 10.43
CA LEU A 49 -7.18 2.09 11.21
C LEU A 49 -6.85 1.17 12.39
N PHE A 50 -5.89 0.26 12.22
CA PHE A 50 -5.48 -0.69 13.25
C PHE A 50 -4.44 -0.12 14.23
N GLU A 51 -3.40 0.56 13.74
CA GLU A 51 -2.28 1.01 14.57
C GLU A 51 -2.59 2.23 15.43
N ARG A 52 -3.48 3.14 14.99
CA ARG A 52 -3.74 4.44 15.67
C ARG A 52 -2.43 5.11 16.14
N PRO A 53 -1.57 5.56 15.20
CA PRO A 53 -0.14 5.86 15.44
C PRO A 53 0.13 6.95 16.48
N VAL A 54 -0.86 7.78 16.80
CA VAL A 54 -0.77 8.75 17.91
C VAL A 54 -2.10 8.80 18.63
N ARG A 55 -2.07 8.62 19.95
CA ARG A 55 -3.25 8.74 20.81
C ARG A 55 -3.24 10.09 21.52
N VAL A 56 -4.43 10.58 21.84
CA VAL A 56 -4.57 11.73 22.74
C VAL A 56 -3.90 11.38 24.07
N GLY A 57 -2.92 12.18 24.49
CA GLY A 57 -2.10 11.94 25.67
C GLY A 57 -0.64 11.59 25.41
N ASP A 58 -0.26 11.27 24.17
CA ASP A 58 1.13 10.96 23.85
C ASP A 58 1.98 12.25 23.82
N THR A 59 3.20 12.20 24.36
CA THR A 59 4.16 13.30 24.24
C THR A 59 4.99 13.11 22.98
N VAL A 60 4.94 14.09 22.09
CA VAL A 60 5.55 14.05 20.77
C VAL A 60 6.36 15.32 20.53
N THR A 61 7.44 15.18 19.76
CA THR A 61 8.28 16.29 19.31
C THR A 61 8.14 16.39 17.80
N VAL A 62 7.66 17.54 17.30
CA VAL A 62 7.51 17.81 15.87
C VAL A 62 8.35 19.03 15.50
N GLY A 63 9.46 18.80 14.80
CA GLY A 63 10.49 19.82 14.58
C GLY A 63 11.09 20.30 15.90
N GLU A 64 10.94 21.59 16.20
CA GLU A 64 11.42 22.22 17.44
C GLU A 64 10.35 22.26 18.55
N LEU A 65 9.12 21.79 18.28
CA LEU A 65 7.99 21.87 19.20
C LEU A 65 7.80 20.54 19.93
N THR A 66 7.88 20.55 21.27
CA THR A 66 7.61 19.38 22.11
C THR A 66 6.35 19.62 22.93
N GLY A 67 5.42 18.67 22.91
CA GLY A 67 4.22 18.77 23.73
C GLY A 67 3.36 17.51 23.72
N THR A 68 2.24 17.56 24.41
CA THR A 68 1.31 16.43 24.52
C THR A 68 0.19 16.57 23.49
N VAL A 69 -0.13 15.50 22.77
CA VAL A 69 -1.25 15.51 21.81
C VAL A 69 -2.57 15.67 22.54
N SER A 70 -3.26 16.79 22.28
CA SER A 70 -4.58 17.06 22.86
C SER A 70 -5.71 16.53 21.99
N GLN A 71 -5.55 16.56 20.66
CA GLN A 71 -6.56 16.10 19.73
C GLN A 71 -5.95 15.71 18.37
N VAL A 72 -6.35 14.56 17.83
CA VAL A 72 -6.01 14.14 16.45
C VAL A 72 -7.23 14.31 15.55
N ARG A 73 -7.09 15.04 14.43
CA ARG A 73 -8.14 15.19 13.40
C ARG A 73 -7.63 14.69 12.05
N ILE A 74 -8.52 14.59 11.08
CA ILE A 74 -8.22 14.03 9.74
C ILE A 74 -7.17 14.81 8.94
N ARG A 75 -6.97 16.11 9.21
CA ARG A 75 -6.00 16.96 8.48
C ARG A 75 -4.90 17.58 9.35
N ALA A 76 -5.09 17.63 10.67
CA ALA A 76 -4.15 18.25 11.59
C ALA A 76 -4.28 17.65 13.00
N THR A 77 -3.19 17.72 13.75
CA THR A 77 -3.09 17.29 15.15
C THR A 77 -2.80 18.51 16.01
N THR A 78 -3.58 18.68 17.09
CA THR A 78 -3.36 19.73 18.08
C THR A 78 -2.43 19.22 19.16
N ILE A 79 -1.33 19.93 19.37
CA ILE A 79 -0.33 19.66 20.40
C ILE A 79 -0.46 20.75 21.46
N ARG A 80 -0.44 20.37 22.74
CA ARG A 80 -0.38 21.29 23.88
C ARG A 80 1.03 21.30 24.45
N ASP A 81 1.66 22.46 24.41
CA ASP A 81 2.99 22.69 25.01
C ASP A 81 2.91 22.79 26.54
N TRP A 82 4.05 22.74 27.23
CA TRP A 82 4.19 22.88 28.68
C TRP A 82 3.64 24.21 29.21
N ASP A 83 3.71 25.27 28.39
CA ASP A 83 3.10 26.57 28.65
C ASP A 83 1.58 26.61 28.45
N ARG A 84 0.94 25.45 28.22
CA ARG A 84 -0.49 25.30 27.88
C ARG A 84 -0.92 26.03 26.61
N LYS A 85 0.01 26.31 25.69
CA LYS A 85 -0.32 26.80 24.35
C LYS A 85 -0.78 25.64 23.47
N GLU A 86 -1.87 25.84 22.74
CA GLU A 86 -2.34 24.88 21.73
C GLU A 86 -1.80 25.26 20.36
N ILE A 87 -1.13 24.30 19.71
CA ILE A 87 -0.50 24.47 18.40
C ILE A 87 -1.11 23.46 17.45
N VAL A 88 -1.62 23.93 16.32
CA VAL A 88 -2.21 23.08 15.28
C VAL A 88 -1.13 22.72 14.27
N VAL A 89 -0.78 21.45 14.21
CA VAL A 89 0.27 20.92 13.33
C VAL A 89 -0.38 20.11 12.20
N PRO A 90 -0.12 20.41 10.92
CA PRO A 90 -0.62 19.60 9.81
C PRO A 90 -0.13 18.16 9.92
N ASN A 91 -0.98 17.16 9.62
CA ASN A 91 -0.57 15.75 9.73
C ASN A 91 0.60 15.38 8.79
N LYS A 92 0.85 16.16 7.73
CA LYS A 92 2.01 15.99 6.83
C LYS A 92 3.36 16.26 7.53
N SER A 93 3.35 16.93 8.67
CA SER A 93 4.56 17.30 9.42
C SER A 93 5.01 16.24 10.43
N PHE A 94 4.24 15.15 10.56
CA PHE A 94 4.56 13.99 11.39
C PHE A 94 5.19 12.88 10.57
#